data_AF-A0A1Z8B0L1-F1
#
_entry.id   AF-A0A1Z8B0L1-F1
#
_cell.length_a   1.000
_cell.length_b   1.000
_cell.length_c   1.000
_cell.angle_alpha   90.00
_cell.angle_beta   90.00
_cell.angle_gamma   90.00
#
_symmetry.space_group_name_H-M   'P 1'
#
loop_
_entity.id
_entity.type
_entity.pdbx_description
1 polymer ?
#
loop_
_entity_poly.entity_id
_entity_poly.type
_entity_poly.pdbx_seq_one_letter_code
_entity_poly.pdbx_strand_id
1 'polypeptide(L)'
;SIGGNDPDNRKMMKFDLNVHEQRLKKQITDLVNTRRNSMALQYGTTTILRADKEVLIIRRQYFDEIATVIFNKSAQEFTFENTTVLPNNFNLILH
;
A
#
# COMPACT_ATOMS: atom_id res chain seq x y z
N SER A 1 0.48 -18.38 16.13
CA SER A 1 -0.50 -17.30 16.42
C SER A 1 0.09 -15.97 15.95
N ILE A 2 -0.70 -15.13 15.29
CA ILE A 2 -0.33 -13.82 14.69
C ILE A 2 -0.07 -12.71 15.72
N GLY A 3 -0.22 -12.98 17.02
CA GLY A 3 -0.20 -11.97 18.06
C GLY A 3 -1.62 -11.57 18.47
N GLY A 4 -1.75 -10.96 19.63
CA GLY A 4 -3.03 -10.56 20.23
C GLY A 4 -2.85 -9.34 21.11
N ASN A 5 -3.69 -9.19 22.15
CA ASN A 5 -3.45 -8.16 23.16
C ASN A 5 -2.18 -8.48 23.96
N ASP A 6 -1.70 -7.50 24.72
CA ASP A 6 -0.60 -7.71 25.67
C ASP A 6 -0.89 -8.92 26.58
N PRO A 7 0.07 -9.85 26.79
CA PRO A 7 1.48 -9.82 26.36
C PRO A 7 1.78 -10.39 24.96
N ASP A 8 0.77 -10.86 24.23
CA ASP A 8 0.90 -11.67 23.01
C ASP A 8 1.42 -10.90 21.78
N ASN A 9 1.36 -9.57 21.78
CA ASN A 9 1.95 -8.69 20.74
C ASN A 9 3.47 -8.47 20.89
N ARG A 10 4.10 -9.00 21.95
CA ARG A 10 5.55 -8.90 22.21
C ARG A 10 6.31 -10.21 21.99
N LYS A 11 5.82 -11.06 21.10
CA LYS A 11 6.50 -12.31 20.77
C LYS A 11 7.89 -12.05 20.22
N MET A 12 8.78 -12.99 20.48
CA MET A 12 10.12 -12.98 19.90
C MET A 12 10.05 -12.98 18.37
N MET A 13 10.97 -12.24 17.75
CA MET A 13 11.07 -12.17 16.30
C MET A 13 11.32 -13.57 15.72
N LYS A 14 10.52 -13.92 14.72
CA LYS A 14 10.66 -15.16 13.96
C LYS A 14 11.55 -14.90 12.75
N PHE A 15 12.68 -15.60 12.67
CA PHE A 15 13.64 -15.46 11.56
C PHE A 15 13.46 -16.49 10.45
N ASP A 16 12.90 -17.65 10.77
CA ASP A 16 12.57 -18.69 9.79
C ASP A 16 11.18 -18.41 9.20
N LEU A 17 11.12 -17.84 7.99
CA LEU A 17 9.88 -17.34 7.39
C LEU A 17 9.27 -18.38 6.43
N ASN A 18 7.95 -18.59 6.54
CA ASN A 18 7.22 -19.36 5.55
C ASN A 18 7.05 -18.58 4.23
N VAL A 19 6.57 -19.26 3.17
CA VAL A 19 6.43 -18.67 1.83
C VAL A 19 5.54 -17.41 1.81
N HIS A 20 4.46 -17.39 2.59
CA HIS A 20 3.57 -16.22 2.68
C HIS A 20 4.25 -15.04 3.39
N GLU A 21 4.96 -15.31 4.49
CA GLU A 21 5.74 -14.32 5.24
C GLU A 21 6.88 -13.75 4.39
N GLN A 22 7.56 -14.58 3.58
CA GLN A 22 8.57 -14.12 2.63
C GLN A 22 7.98 -13.22 1.55
N ARG A 23 6.80 -13.58 0.99
CA ARG A 23 6.10 -12.74 0.01
C ARG A 23 5.70 -11.40 0.61
N LEU A 24 5.17 -11.39 1.84
CA LEU A 24 4.85 -10.18 2.56
C LEU A 24 6.11 -9.32 2.80
N LYS A 25 7.20 -9.93 3.28
CA LYS A 25 8.47 -9.23 3.47
C LYS A 25 8.97 -8.60 2.17
N LYS A 26 8.86 -9.30 1.04
CA LYS A 26 9.21 -8.74 -0.27
C LYS A 26 8.32 -7.55 -0.62
N GLN A 27 7.00 -7.70 -0.53
CA GLN A 27 6.05 -6.64 -0.83
C GLN A 27 6.29 -5.38 0.02
N ILE A 28 6.55 -5.53 1.33
CA ILE A 28 6.88 -4.41 2.22
C ILE A 28 8.24 -3.80 1.87
N THR A 29 9.25 -4.62 1.54
CA THR A 29 10.56 -4.13 1.08
C THR A 29 10.41 -3.27 -0.17
N ASP A 30 9.63 -3.74 -1.14
CA ASP A 30 9.38 -3.01 -2.38
C ASP A 30 8.70 -1.67 -2.07
N LEU A 31 7.64 -1.65 -1.24
CA LEU A 31 6.96 -0.42 -0.82
C LEU A 31 7.88 0.58 -0.11
N VAL A 32 8.74 0.09 0.80
CA VAL A 32 9.70 0.94 1.52
C VAL A 32 10.71 1.54 0.55
N ASN A 33 11.22 0.74 -0.40
CA ASN A 33 12.14 1.23 -1.43
C ASN A 33 11.47 2.25 -2.34
N THR A 34 10.23 2.01 -2.78
CA THR A 34 9.46 2.97 -3.58
C THR A 34 9.26 4.28 -2.82
N ARG A 35 8.88 4.22 -1.55
CA ARG A 35 8.72 5.42 -0.71
C ARG A 35 10.03 6.20 -0.56
N ARG A 36 11.15 5.52 -0.29
CA ARG A 36 12.46 6.15 -0.10
C ARG A 36 12.95 6.90 -1.34
N ASN A 37 12.56 6.44 -2.53
CA ASN A 37 13.02 7.01 -3.80
C ASN A 37 11.98 7.93 -4.47
N SER A 38 10.90 8.31 -3.77
CA SER A 38 9.87 9.20 -4.29
C SER A 38 9.75 10.44 -3.41
N MET A 39 9.95 11.63 -3.98
CA MET A 39 9.76 12.89 -3.26
C MET A 39 8.26 13.15 -3.05
N ALA A 40 7.42 12.74 -3.99
CA ALA A 40 5.97 12.83 -3.85
C ALA A 40 5.47 12.04 -2.62
N LEU A 41 5.92 10.79 -2.44
CA LEU A 41 5.52 9.97 -1.30
C LEU A 41 6.08 10.47 0.04
N GLN A 42 7.27 11.07 0.04
CA GLN A 42 7.92 11.58 1.26
C GLN A 42 7.33 12.93 1.67
N TYR A 43 7.28 13.90 0.76
CA TYR A 43 7.06 15.32 1.05
C TYR A 43 5.90 15.93 0.26
N GLY A 44 5.31 15.21 -0.68
CA GLY A 44 4.26 15.74 -1.54
C GLY A 44 2.97 16.08 -0.79
N THR A 45 2.24 17.07 -1.28
CA THR A 45 0.90 17.43 -0.80
C THR A 45 -0.06 16.29 -1.07
N THR A 46 -0.98 16.03 -0.13
CA THR A 46 -1.98 14.96 -0.25
C THR A 46 -3.30 15.51 -0.78
N THR A 47 -3.85 14.87 -1.80
CA THR A 47 -5.21 15.08 -2.30
C THR A 47 -5.97 13.76 -2.28
N ILE A 48 -7.19 13.76 -1.74
CA ILE A 48 -8.09 12.61 -1.79
C ILE A 48 -8.96 12.76 -3.04
N LEU A 49 -8.79 11.88 -4.02
CA LEU A 49 -9.57 11.91 -5.26
C LEU A 49 -10.91 11.17 -5.11
N ARG A 50 -10.93 10.12 -4.28
CA ARG A 50 -12.13 9.34 -3.96
C ARG A 50 -11.98 8.72 -2.57
N ALA A 51 -13.02 8.76 -1.77
CA ALA A 51 -13.07 8.06 -0.48
C ALA A 51 -14.51 7.63 -0.20
N ASP A 52 -14.83 6.38 -0.49
CA ASP A 52 -16.12 5.80 -0.16
C ASP A 52 -15.96 4.40 0.46
N LYS A 53 -17.06 3.66 0.57
CA LYS A 53 -17.08 2.32 1.16
C LYS A 53 -16.14 1.34 0.44
N GLU A 54 -16.05 1.45 -0.88
CA GLU A 54 -15.42 0.46 -1.77
C GLU A 54 -14.03 0.88 -2.22
N VAL A 55 -13.79 2.17 -2.43
CA VAL A 55 -12.54 2.65 -3.03
C VAL A 55 -11.99 3.85 -2.27
N LEU A 56 -10.67 3.88 -2.12
CA LEU A 56 -9.91 5.04 -1.67
C LEU A 56 -8.81 5.35 -2.69
N ILE A 57 -8.79 6.56 -3.23
CA ILE A 57 -7.76 7.04 -4.15
C ILE A 57 -7.08 8.26 -3.53
N ILE A 58 -5.78 8.15 -3.30
CA ILE A 58 -4.94 9.21 -2.75
C ILE A 58 -3.91 9.60 -3.80
N ARG A 59 -3.81 10.89 -4.09
CA ARG A 59 -2.71 11.46 -4.87
C ARG A 59 -1.76 12.22 -3.96
N ARG A 60 -0.47 11.94 -4.10
CA ARG A 60 0.63 12.70 -3.50
C ARG A 60 1.37 13.40 -4.63
N GLN A 61 1.66 14.68 -4.49
CA GLN A 61 2.35 15.45 -5.53
C GLN A 61 3.44 16.33 -4.92
N TYR A 62 4.64 16.28 -5.50
CA TYR A 62 5.76 17.15 -5.16
C TYR A 62 6.35 17.70 -6.46
N PHE A 63 6.09 18.98 -6.76
CA PHE A 63 6.33 19.58 -8.08
C PHE A 63 5.69 18.71 -9.19
N ASP A 64 6.50 18.23 -10.12
CA ASP A 64 6.07 17.44 -11.27
C ASP A 64 6.00 15.94 -10.97
N GLU A 65 6.53 15.48 -9.84
CA GLU A 65 6.44 14.07 -9.43
C GLU A 65 5.08 13.79 -8.79
N ILE A 66 4.36 12.78 -9.31
CA ILE A 66 3.04 12.40 -8.83
C ILE A 66 3.02 10.92 -8.46
N ALA A 67 2.53 10.63 -7.26
CA ALA A 67 2.27 9.27 -6.81
C ALA A 67 0.78 9.10 -6.51
N THR A 68 0.11 8.21 -7.24
CA THR A 68 -1.31 7.89 -7.03
C THR A 68 -1.44 6.49 -6.46
N VAL A 69 -2.11 6.37 -5.31
CA VAL A 69 -2.43 5.09 -4.68
C VAL A 69 -3.92 4.85 -4.77
N ILE A 70 -4.29 3.68 -5.30
CA ILE A 70 -5.67 3.21 -5.43
C ILE A 70 -5.83 1.99 -4.53
N PHE A 71 -6.67 2.09 -3.51
CA PHE A 71 -7.07 0.97 -2.67
C PHE A 71 -8.47 0.50 -3.06
N ASN A 72 -8.59 -0.75 -3.50
CA ASN A 72 -9.86 -1.41 -3.78
C ASN A 72 -10.23 -2.32 -2.61
N LYS A 73 -11.25 -1.93 -1.85
CA LYS A 73 -11.82 -2.65 -0.71
C LYS A 73 -13.07 -3.44 -1.11
N SER A 74 -13.50 -3.37 -2.37
CA SER A 74 -14.68 -4.05 -2.85
C SER A 74 -14.40 -5.52 -3.17
N ALA A 75 -15.48 -6.27 -3.41
CA ALA A 75 -15.41 -7.64 -3.89
C ALA A 75 -15.26 -7.74 -5.42
N GLN A 76 -15.23 -6.62 -6.13
CA GLN A 76 -15.15 -6.56 -7.59
C GLN A 76 -13.87 -5.83 -8.03
N GLU A 77 -13.45 -6.05 -9.27
CA GLU A 77 -12.36 -5.25 -9.83
C GLU A 77 -12.77 -3.79 -9.98
N PHE A 78 -11.80 -2.89 -9.87
CA PHE A 78 -12.02 -1.46 -10.02
C PHE A 78 -10.96 -0.88 -10.96
N THR A 79 -11.39 -0.11 -11.95
CA THR A 79 -10.48 0.51 -12.93
C THR A 79 -10.45 2.01 -12.76
N PHE A 80 -9.25 2.57 -12.67
CA PHE A 80 -8.99 4.00 -12.66
C PHE A 80 -7.88 4.33 -13.65
N GLU A 81 -8.13 5.24 -14.59
CA GLU A 81 -7.14 5.72 -15.58
C GLU A 81 -6.34 4.57 -16.24
N ASN A 82 -7.05 3.56 -16.75
CA ASN A 82 -6.49 2.34 -17.38
C ASN A 82 -5.75 1.38 -16.44
N THR A 83 -5.74 1.63 -15.13
CA THR A 83 -5.21 0.70 -14.14
C THR A 83 -6.34 -0.07 -13.48
N THR A 84 -6.39 -1.38 -13.73
CA THR A 84 -7.30 -2.29 -13.03
C THR A 84 -6.67 -2.74 -11.71
N VAL A 85 -7.42 -2.57 -10.62
CA VAL A 85 -7.07 -3.03 -9.28
C VAL A 85 -8.02 -4.15 -8.88
N LEU A 86 -7.47 -5.34 -8.66
CA LEU A 86 -8.23 -6.52 -8.24
C LEU A 86 -8.92 -6.30 -6.88
N PRO A 87 -9.97 -7.08 -6.57
CA PRO A 87 -10.63 -7.06 -5.26
C PRO A 87 -9.64 -7.18 -4.09
N ASN A 88 -9.88 -6.44 -3.02
CA ASN A 88 -9.07 -6.44 -1.79
C ASN A 88 -7.56 -6.22 -2.03
N ASN A 89 -7.23 -5.35 -3.00
CA ASN A 89 -5.86 -5.07 -3.39
C ASN A 89 -5.63 -3.57 -3.57
N PHE A 90 -4.39 -3.19 -3.83
CA PHE A 90 -4.03 -1.81 -4.15
C PHE A 90 -3.08 -1.75 -5.34
N ASN A 91 -2.98 -0.59 -5.94
CA ASN A 91 -1.93 -0.26 -6.89
C ASN A 91 -1.34 1.12 -6.56
N LEU A 92 -0.03 1.27 -6.76
CA LEU A 92 0.71 2.51 -6.59
C LEU A 92 1.35 2.84 -7.93
N ILE A 93 0.92 3.94 -8.51
CA ILE A 93 1.37 4.44 -9.80
C ILE A 93 2.25 5.66 -9.53
N LEU A 94 3.45 5.67 -10.11
CA LEU A 94 4.36 6.80 -10.10
C LEU A 94 4.42 7.40 -11.50
N HIS A 95 4.31 8.72 -11.58
CA HIS A 95 4.45 9.53 -12.79
C HIS A 95 5.53 10.58 -12.59
#